data_AF-A0AB32U1G8-F1
#
_entry.id   AF-A0AB32U1G8-F1
#
_cell.length_a   1.000
_cell.length_b   1.000
_cell.length_c   1.000
_cell.angle_alpha   90.00
_cell.angle_beta   90.00
_cell.angle_gamma   90.00
#
_symmetry.space_group_name_H-M   'P 1'
#
loop_
_entity.id
_entity.type
_entity.pdbx_description
1 polymer ?
#
loop_
_entity_poly.entity_id
_entity_poly.type
_entity_poly.pdbx_seq_one_letter_code
_entity_poly.pdbx_strand_id
1 'polypeptide(L)'
;MTVAFPNISGDPCYNYASMDRPWRANNETRDYLCDESFTWSGWYRLFYYGMNIQMPETCAAGVGCNAYVSLVLNGPHPQIEDGVVTRELEDGVVLRHICVSSWSGCCAYTSHPIRVKACPGDYYVYELVRPAVCGAFCIVNQSSTSVSRTTQSISLIESITPPITTTENTASSFDPCFDYNIIDDYWRDIQQNLDQHSYDHDDNLVEWSGWYRLYLNGQSAQMSEWCVSYMSCGGYTALYLNGSHPTLEDGVVTRDVLGTNEGTWQQCGRYRSKSIQVKACPGDYYVYELVKPEAMESFLFYKPSYCAVVIQNISSDPCYNYASMDRPWRANNETLDYFCDEYLIWSGWYRLFYYGMDITMPETCTNGYTCNTYVSLSLNGPHPQIQDGVVTREVCGSPYWGDCCSYKIKPIRVKACPGNYYVYELVNPHNWCSGYCTDVNTISQVVLTSPKIITGSSITTNNDPCSNYSILDNYWRSTSRFINNYANGHDDTLVEWDGWYRLFMNGLSAQMPEWCVSYMTCGGLTGLWLHGSHPQLEDGVVTRDIFGSYYYQSTRYKSDSIQVKACPGDFYVYNFTRPTVSIPAPY
;
A
#
# COMPACT_ATOMS: atom_id res chain seq x y z
N MET A 1 30.58 29.13 19.07
CA MET A 1 30.60 27.84 18.35
C MET A 1 29.16 27.37 18.24
N THR A 2 28.53 27.61 17.09
CA THR A 2 27.22 27.02 16.78
C THR A 2 27.47 25.61 16.26
N VAL A 3 27.14 24.61 17.06
CA VAL A 3 27.10 23.21 16.62
C VAL A 3 25.91 23.11 15.67
N ALA A 4 26.17 22.87 14.38
CA ALA A 4 25.12 22.62 13.42
C ALA A 4 24.47 21.27 13.78
N PHE A 5 23.18 21.29 14.11
CA PHE A 5 22.41 20.06 14.21
C PHE A 5 22.36 19.41 12.82
N PRO A 6 22.71 18.12 12.67
CA PRO A 6 22.47 17.39 11.44
C PRO A 6 20.98 17.50 11.11
N ASN A 7 20.65 17.75 9.84
CA ASN A 7 19.27 17.88 9.40
C ASN A 7 18.62 16.47 9.47
N ILE A 8 17.95 16.18 10.59
CA ILE A 8 17.48 14.83 10.97
C ILE A 8 16.56 14.19 9.92
N SER A 9 15.85 14.98 9.11
CA SER A 9 14.83 14.45 8.18
C SER A 9 15.37 13.62 7.01
N GLY A 10 16.69 13.63 6.76
CA GLY A 10 17.31 12.86 5.68
C GLY A 10 18.24 11.74 6.13
N ASP A 11 18.54 11.62 7.43
CA ASP A 11 19.48 10.60 7.89
C ASP A 11 18.78 9.24 7.95
N PRO A 12 19.25 8.23 7.18
CA PRO A 12 18.62 6.92 7.14
C PRO A 12 18.70 6.17 8.47
N CYS A 13 19.51 6.61 9.43
CA CYS A 13 19.48 6.10 10.80
C CYS A 13 18.21 6.47 11.56
N TYR A 14 17.45 7.47 11.11
CA TYR A 14 16.16 7.85 11.73
C TYR A 14 14.98 7.67 10.77
N ASN A 15 15.24 7.34 9.51
CA ASN A 15 14.24 7.10 8.48
C ASN A 15 14.51 5.79 7.74
N TYR A 16 14.06 4.68 8.32
CA TYR A 16 14.15 3.34 7.76
C TYR A 16 12.88 2.52 8.00
N ALA A 17 12.64 1.54 7.14
CA ALA A 17 11.67 0.47 7.30
C ALA A 17 12.28 -0.67 8.15
N SER A 18 11.50 -1.23 9.08
CA SER A 18 11.95 -2.41 9.83
C SER A 18 11.73 -3.65 8.97
N MET A 19 12.68 -4.57 9.00
CA MET A 19 12.64 -5.78 8.18
C MET A 19 12.88 -7.00 9.07
N ASP A 20 11.79 -7.56 9.59
CA ASP A 20 11.78 -8.75 10.43
C ASP A 20 11.15 -9.92 9.67
N ARG A 21 11.97 -10.64 8.89
CA ARG A 21 11.50 -11.85 8.19
C ARG A 21 12.35 -13.03 8.61
N PRO A 22 11.93 -13.80 9.63
CA PRO A 22 12.71 -14.89 10.18
C PRO A 22 13.13 -15.94 9.16
N TRP A 23 12.33 -16.18 8.11
CA TRP A 23 12.68 -17.12 7.03
C TRP A 23 13.99 -16.78 6.29
N ARG A 24 14.48 -15.54 6.40
CA ARG A 24 15.77 -15.10 5.83
C ARG A 24 16.97 -15.56 6.67
N ALA A 25 16.74 -16.16 7.83
CA ALA A 25 17.82 -16.56 8.70
C ALA A 25 18.64 -17.71 8.10
N ASN A 26 19.95 -17.66 8.35
CA ASN A 26 20.92 -18.61 7.80
C ASN A 26 20.71 -20.09 8.24
N ASN A 27 19.86 -20.34 9.24
CA ASN A 27 19.48 -21.66 9.74
C ASN A 27 18.19 -22.22 9.13
N GLU A 28 17.40 -21.40 8.42
CA GLU A 28 16.12 -21.81 7.86
C GLU A 28 16.30 -22.69 6.60
N THR A 29 15.40 -23.66 6.44
CA THR A 29 15.43 -24.66 5.35
C THR A 29 14.51 -24.32 4.18
N ARG A 30 15.03 -24.50 2.95
CA ARG A 30 14.42 -24.12 1.66
C ARG A 30 12.90 -24.30 1.52
N ASP A 31 12.19 -23.18 1.61
CA ASP A 31 10.82 -23.01 1.07
C ASP A 31 10.80 -22.27 -0.29
N TYR A 32 11.97 -22.03 -0.90
CA TYR A 32 12.12 -21.32 -2.18
C TYR A 32 11.52 -19.92 -2.19
N LEU A 33 11.58 -19.23 -1.05
CA LEU A 33 11.16 -17.83 -0.91
C LEU A 33 12.23 -16.91 -1.53
N CYS A 34 11.79 -15.94 -2.33
CA CYS A 34 12.67 -15.03 -3.06
C CYS A 34 12.36 -13.58 -2.70
N ASP A 35 13.40 -12.74 -2.56
CA ASP A 35 13.27 -11.29 -2.42
C ASP A 35 13.03 -10.56 -3.77
N GLU A 36 12.90 -11.30 -4.88
CA GLU A 36 12.64 -10.76 -6.22
C GLU A 36 11.23 -10.16 -6.35
N SER A 37 10.23 -10.78 -5.72
CA SER A 37 8.84 -10.31 -5.73
C SER A 37 8.61 -9.11 -4.81
N PHE A 38 9.61 -8.74 -4.00
CA PHE A 38 9.51 -7.61 -3.08
C PHE A 38 9.83 -6.28 -3.79
N THR A 39 9.05 -5.25 -3.48
CA THR A 39 9.32 -3.88 -3.92
C THR A 39 10.20 -3.18 -2.89
N TRP A 40 11.49 -3.09 -3.19
CA TRP A 40 12.47 -2.43 -2.35
C TRP A 40 12.41 -0.91 -2.55
N SER A 41 12.23 -0.15 -1.46
CA SER A 41 12.21 1.31 -1.47
C SER A 41 12.74 1.86 -0.16
N GLY A 42 13.81 2.67 -0.23
CA GLY A 42 14.41 3.31 0.94
C GLY A 42 15.27 2.37 1.77
N TRP A 43 15.51 2.78 3.01
CA TRP A 43 16.44 2.12 3.94
C TRP A 43 15.74 1.11 4.82
N TYR A 44 16.44 0.04 5.17
CA TYR A 44 15.92 -1.06 5.97
C TYR A 44 16.82 -1.38 7.15
N ARG A 45 16.23 -1.61 8.33
CA ARG A 45 16.92 -2.20 9.47
C ARG A 45 16.48 -3.65 9.63
N LEU A 46 17.43 -4.56 9.74
CA LEU A 46 17.16 -5.99 9.77
C LEU A 46 16.90 -6.47 11.21
N PHE A 47 15.91 -7.34 11.36
CA PHE A 47 15.56 -7.97 12.62
C PHE A 47 15.34 -9.48 12.46
N TYR A 48 15.48 -10.21 13.56
CA TYR A 48 15.10 -11.61 13.68
C TYR A 48 14.30 -11.79 14.97
N TYR A 49 12.98 -11.94 14.85
CA TYR A 49 12.04 -11.97 15.98
C TYR A 49 12.22 -10.78 16.93
N GLY A 50 12.23 -9.56 16.36
CA GLY A 50 12.42 -8.30 17.05
C GLY A 50 13.85 -8.01 17.51
N MET A 51 14.78 -8.98 17.42
CA MET A 51 16.17 -8.79 17.80
C MET A 51 16.93 -8.06 16.70
N ASN A 52 17.68 -7.02 17.07
CA ASN A 52 18.55 -6.27 16.17
C ASN A 52 19.58 -7.20 15.53
N ILE A 53 19.61 -7.24 14.19
CA ILE A 53 20.48 -8.14 13.45
C ILE A 53 21.10 -7.44 12.25
N GLN A 54 22.07 -8.12 11.64
CA GLN A 54 22.78 -7.63 10.48
C GLN A 54 22.95 -8.73 9.44
N MET A 55 23.25 -8.32 8.21
CA MET A 55 23.67 -9.27 7.17
C MET A 55 24.95 -9.99 7.61
N PRO A 56 25.16 -11.26 7.23
CA PRO A 56 26.44 -11.90 7.41
C PRO A 56 27.51 -11.24 6.52
N GLU A 57 28.70 -11.06 7.08
CA GLU A 57 29.93 -10.63 6.35
C GLU A 57 30.67 -11.83 5.73
N THR A 58 30.36 -13.03 6.21
CA THR A 58 30.92 -14.29 5.75
C THR A 58 29.81 -15.26 5.44
N CYS A 59 29.95 -15.98 4.33
CA CYS A 59 29.08 -17.08 3.98
C CYS A 59 29.36 -18.30 4.87
N ALA A 60 28.31 -18.98 5.32
CA ALA A 60 28.44 -20.37 5.72
C ALA A 60 28.43 -21.24 4.46
N ALA A 61 29.29 -22.26 4.40
CA ALA A 61 29.29 -23.22 3.30
C ALA A 61 27.99 -24.06 3.37
N GLY A 62 26.96 -23.62 2.64
CA GLY A 62 25.62 -24.21 2.63
C GLY A 62 24.58 -23.15 2.30
N VAL A 63 23.62 -23.48 1.44
CA VAL A 63 22.55 -22.55 1.04
C VAL A 63 21.56 -22.42 2.20
N GLY A 64 21.75 -21.41 3.06
CA GLY A 64 20.76 -20.99 4.06
C GLY A 64 19.82 -19.92 3.52
N CYS A 65 18.92 -19.40 4.36
CA CYS A 65 18.07 -18.22 4.10
C CYS A 65 16.81 -18.48 3.21
N ASN A 66 16.31 -19.72 3.15
CA ASN A 66 15.13 -20.18 2.39
C ASN A 66 15.05 -19.88 0.88
N ALA A 67 16.07 -19.26 0.30
CA ALA A 67 16.13 -18.94 -1.12
C ALA A 67 17.02 -19.89 -1.92
N TYR A 68 16.99 -19.75 -3.24
CA TYR A 68 17.86 -20.51 -4.15
C TYR A 68 19.34 -20.11 -4.03
N VAL A 69 19.58 -18.81 -3.82
CA VAL A 69 20.90 -18.25 -3.49
C VAL A 69 20.82 -17.35 -2.25
N SER A 70 21.84 -17.41 -1.40
CA SER A 70 21.96 -16.55 -0.23
C SER A 70 22.74 -15.29 -0.60
N LEU A 71 22.18 -14.12 -0.31
CA LEU A 71 22.80 -12.82 -0.56
C LEU A 71 23.42 -12.31 0.74
N VAL A 72 24.75 -12.22 0.78
CA VAL A 72 25.51 -11.83 1.97
C VAL A 72 26.39 -10.62 1.66
N LEU A 73 26.79 -9.87 2.68
CA LEU A 73 27.64 -8.69 2.50
C LEU A 73 29.04 -9.14 2.09
N ASN A 74 29.62 -8.52 1.05
CA ASN A 74 31.02 -8.76 0.69
C ASN A 74 31.93 -7.79 1.45
N GLY A 75 32.48 -8.26 2.56
CA GLY A 75 33.38 -7.50 3.42
C GLY A 75 32.70 -6.98 4.70
N PRO A 76 33.47 -6.28 5.56
CA PRO A 76 33.01 -5.87 6.88
C PRO A 76 31.96 -4.77 6.82
N HIS A 77 31.06 -4.75 7.79
CA HIS A 77 30.16 -3.61 7.99
C HIS A 77 30.95 -2.32 8.22
N PRO A 78 30.43 -1.17 7.75
CA PRO A 78 31.09 0.11 8.01
C PRO A 78 31.20 0.39 9.51
N GLN A 79 32.25 1.07 9.92
CA GLN A 79 32.32 1.72 11.24
C GLN A 79 31.58 3.06 11.18
N ILE A 80 31.14 3.59 12.33
CA ILE A 80 30.52 4.92 12.43
C ILE A 80 31.43 6.01 11.82
N GLU A 81 32.76 5.80 11.89
CA GLU A 81 33.79 6.72 11.39
C GLU A 81 34.09 6.59 9.89
N ASP A 82 33.73 5.46 9.25
CA ASP A 82 34.16 5.13 7.87
C ASP A 82 33.57 6.10 6.82
N GLY A 83 32.51 6.82 7.16
CA GLY A 83 31.85 7.78 6.27
C GLY A 83 32.61 9.07 5.99
N VAL A 84 33.67 9.36 6.76
CA VAL A 84 34.34 10.68 6.69
C VAL A 84 35.30 10.79 5.49
N VAL A 85 35.66 9.69 4.82
CA VAL A 85 36.79 9.69 3.87
C VAL A 85 36.38 9.66 2.38
N THR A 86 35.15 9.33 2.02
CA THR A 86 34.74 9.29 0.60
C THR A 86 33.94 10.53 0.21
N ARG A 87 34.52 11.38 -0.64
CA ARG A 87 33.89 12.59 -1.21
C ARG A 87 32.61 12.36 -2.05
N GLU A 88 32.21 11.11 -2.26
CA GLU A 88 31.18 10.73 -3.25
C GLU A 88 29.85 10.29 -2.63
N LEU A 89 29.73 10.17 -1.30
CA LEU A 89 28.51 9.72 -0.61
C LEU A 89 28.15 10.67 0.53
N GLU A 90 26.85 10.76 0.83
CA GLU A 90 26.33 11.44 2.02
C GLU A 90 26.94 10.84 3.30
N ASP A 91 27.11 11.71 4.31
CA ASP A 91 27.86 11.45 5.54
C ASP A 91 27.48 10.09 6.19
N GLY A 92 28.47 9.19 6.31
CA GLY A 92 28.29 7.87 6.92
C GLY A 92 27.86 6.72 6.00
N VAL A 93 27.44 6.98 4.75
CA VAL A 93 26.94 5.94 3.84
C VAL A 93 28.08 5.28 3.07
N VAL A 94 28.15 3.95 3.10
CA VAL A 94 29.17 3.15 2.43
C VAL A 94 28.55 2.18 1.45
N LEU A 95 29.10 2.10 0.23
CA LEU A 95 28.71 1.09 -0.75
C LEU A 95 29.37 -0.27 -0.42
N ARG A 96 28.57 -1.32 -0.43
CA ARG A 96 29.02 -2.70 -0.25
C ARG A 96 28.47 -3.59 -1.35
N HIS A 97 29.36 -4.33 -2.00
CA HIS A 97 28.95 -5.37 -2.93
C HIS A 97 28.31 -6.53 -2.16
N ILE A 98 27.41 -7.23 -2.82
CA ILE A 98 26.77 -8.43 -2.27
C ILE A 98 27.39 -9.65 -2.93
N CYS A 99 27.82 -10.59 -2.11
CA CYS A 99 28.25 -11.92 -2.54
C CYS A 99 27.03 -12.83 -2.68
N VAL A 100 26.87 -13.41 -3.86
CA VAL A 100 25.86 -14.44 -4.13
C VAL A 100 26.47 -15.81 -3.82
N SER A 101 25.96 -16.47 -2.80
CA SER A 101 26.38 -17.82 -2.40
C SER A 101 25.37 -18.85 -2.88
N SER A 102 25.86 -19.92 -3.51
CA SER A 102 25.03 -21.01 -4.04
C SER A 102 25.71 -22.36 -3.80
N TRP A 103 25.17 -23.44 -4.39
CA TRP A 103 25.85 -24.74 -4.39
C TRP A 103 27.23 -24.70 -5.08
N SER A 104 27.47 -23.73 -5.98
CA SER A 104 28.72 -23.64 -6.76
C SER A 104 29.89 -23.15 -5.92
N GLY A 105 29.63 -22.76 -4.68
CA GLY A 105 30.58 -22.16 -3.77
C GLY A 105 30.07 -20.85 -3.20
N CYS A 106 30.81 -20.37 -2.21
CA CYS A 106 30.59 -19.06 -1.64
C CYS A 106 31.07 -17.96 -2.58
N CYS A 107 30.28 -16.89 -2.69
CA CYS A 107 30.59 -15.72 -3.50
C CYS A 107 30.99 -16.05 -4.95
N ALA A 108 30.19 -16.91 -5.60
CA ALA A 108 30.43 -17.26 -7.00
C ALA A 108 30.22 -16.05 -7.95
N TYR A 109 29.37 -15.11 -7.52
CA TYR A 109 29.07 -13.88 -8.24
C TYR A 109 28.94 -12.71 -7.26
N THR A 110 29.30 -11.51 -7.72
CA THR A 110 29.00 -10.26 -7.01
C THR A 110 27.83 -9.57 -7.71
N SER A 111 26.82 -9.14 -6.95
CA SER A 111 25.73 -8.33 -7.51
C SER A 111 26.04 -6.83 -7.46
N HIS A 112 25.08 -6.01 -7.87
CA HIS A 112 25.12 -4.56 -7.68
C HIS A 112 25.36 -4.21 -6.21
N PRO A 113 26.15 -3.14 -5.94
CA PRO A 113 26.38 -2.70 -4.58
C PRO A 113 25.11 -2.14 -3.95
N ILE A 114 24.93 -2.40 -2.66
CA ILE A 114 23.91 -1.79 -1.81
C ILE A 114 24.55 -0.66 -0.99
N ARG A 115 23.72 0.26 -0.49
CA ARG A 115 24.18 1.28 0.46
C ARG A 115 23.98 0.76 1.88
N VAL A 116 24.99 0.93 2.74
CA VAL A 116 24.97 0.51 4.15
C VAL A 116 25.47 1.65 5.00
N LYS A 117 24.78 1.97 6.10
CA LYS A 117 25.20 2.98 7.07
C LYS A 117 25.21 2.39 8.48
N ALA A 118 26.28 2.68 9.21
CA ALA A 118 26.40 2.40 10.64
C ALA A 118 25.72 3.52 11.44
N CYS A 119 24.87 3.16 12.39
CA CYS A 119 24.05 4.12 13.12
C CYS A 119 24.42 4.18 14.61
N PRO A 120 24.21 5.33 15.28
CA PRO A 120 24.30 5.43 16.73
C PRO A 120 23.31 4.45 17.38
N GLY A 121 23.81 3.52 18.20
CA GLY A 121 23.01 2.45 18.82
C GLY A 121 23.37 1.02 18.39
N ASP A 122 24.55 0.82 17.79
CA ASP A 122 25.09 -0.48 17.39
C ASP A 122 24.16 -1.27 16.43
N TYR A 123 23.67 -0.58 15.40
CA TYR A 123 22.92 -1.20 14.32
C TYR A 123 23.25 -0.60 12.95
N TYR A 124 22.78 -1.28 11.92
CA TYR A 124 22.99 -0.94 10.53
C TYR A 124 21.67 -0.74 9.81
N VAL A 125 21.68 0.19 8.85
CA VAL A 125 20.61 0.36 7.88
C VAL A 125 21.13 0.08 6.48
N TYR A 126 20.30 -0.55 5.67
CA TYR A 126 20.63 -1.05 4.34
C TYR A 126 19.63 -0.54 3.33
N GLU A 127 20.10 0.08 2.26
CA GLU A 127 19.26 0.33 1.09
C GLU A 127 19.47 -0.81 0.10
N LEU A 128 18.57 -1.78 0.22
CA LEU A 128 18.60 -3.00 -0.53
C LEU A 128 17.95 -2.77 -1.91
N VAL A 129 18.52 -3.40 -2.93
CA VAL A 129 18.01 -3.34 -4.29
C VAL A 129 17.46 -4.70 -4.69
N ARG A 130 16.45 -4.72 -5.57
CA ARG A 130 15.85 -5.96 -6.06
C ARG A 130 16.93 -6.89 -6.63
N PRO A 131 17.04 -8.13 -6.15
CA PRO A 131 17.96 -9.12 -6.72
C PRO A 131 17.59 -9.48 -8.17
N ALA A 132 18.59 -9.70 -9.02
CA ALA A 132 18.38 -10.12 -10.42
C ALA A 132 18.07 -11.63 -10.58
N VAL A 133 18.15 -12.38 -9.50
CA VAL A 133 17.89 -13.83 -9.42
C VAL A 133 17.11 -14.10 -8.14
N CYS A 134 16.34 -15.19 -8.08
CA CYS A 134 15.68 -15.61 -6.84
C CYS A 134 16.72 -15.89 -5.73
N GLY A 135 16.95 -14.88 -4.90
CA GLY A 135 17.83 -14.93 -3.75
C GLY A 135 17.20 -14.17 -2.59
N ALA A 136 17.76 -14.34 -1.39
CA ALA A 136 17.33 -13.60 -0.21
C ALA A 136 18.51 -12.93 0.48
N PHE A 137 18.33 -11.69 0.92
CA PHE A 137 19.26 -10.98 1.79
C PHE A 137 19.29 -11.68 3.15
N CYS A 138 20.37 -12.42 3.38
CA CYS A 138 20.44 -13.29 4.53
C CYS A 138 20.62 -12.49 5.82
N ILE A 139 20.10 -13.02 6.92
CA ILE A 139 20.34 -12.52 8.28
C ILE A 139 21.04 -13.58 9.12
N VAL A 140 21.95 -13.15 9.99
CA VAL A 140 22.65 -14.06 10.92
C VAL A 140 21.75 -14.32 12.11
N ASN A 141 21.41 -15.57 12.43
CA ASN A 141 20.87 -15.87 13.76
C ASN A 141 22.02 -15.78 14.78
N GLN A 142 22.15 -14.67 15.53
CA GLN A 142 23.20 -14.54 16.54
C GLN A 142 22.89 -15.43 17.75
N SER A 143 23.35 -16.68 17.73
CA SER A 143 23.53 -17.46 18.97
C SER A 143 24.97 -17.43 19.49
N SER A 144 25.91 -16.84 18.74
CA SER A 144 27.34 -17.09 18.93
C SER A 144 28.24 -15.87 18.69
N THR A 145 27.88 -14.70 19.20
CA THR A 145 28.87 -13.63 19.46
C THR A 145 29.23 -13.71 20.93
N SER A 146 30.13 -14.64 21.26
CA SER A 146 30.99 -14.44 22.42
C SER A 146 31.78 -13.17 22.11
N VAL A 147 31.29 -12.02 22.56
CA VAL A 147 32.11 -10.82 22.67
C VAL A 147 33.28 -11.25 23.52
N SER A 148 34.41 -11.49 22.85
CA SER A 148 35.72 -11.62 23.45
C SER A 148 35.95 -10.29 24.15
N ARG A 149 35.48 -10.19 25.40
CA ARG A 149 35.95 -9.15 26.30
C ARG A 149 37.44 -9.40 26.41
N THR A 150 38.21 -8.67 25.61
CA THR A 150 39.55 -8.30 26.01
C THR A 150 39.36 -7.52 27.29
N THR A 151 39.37 -8.25 28.40
CA THR A 151 39.63 -7.71 29.73
C THR A 151 41.04 -7.16 29.68
N GLN A 152 41.20 -5.98 29.09
CA GLN A 152 42.30 -5.12 29.47
C GLN A 152 41.99 -4.75 30.91
N SER A 153 42.65 -5.46 31.81
CA SER A 153 42.67 -5.21 33.23
C SER A 153 43.22 -3.82 33.46
N ILE A 154 42.34 -2.81 33.46
CA ILE A 154 42.67 -1.52 34.03
C ILE A 154 42.56 -1.72 35.53
N SER A 155 43.71 -1.71 36.19
CA SER A 155 43.88 -1.81 37.62
C SER A 155 42.94 -0.84 38.33
N LEU A 156 42.11 -1.40 39.20
CA LEU A 156 41.21 -0.71 40.11
C LEU A 156 42.00 0.35 40.89
N ILE A 157 41.81 1.63 40.57
CA ILE A 157 42.20 2.71 41.48
C ILE A 157 41.08 2.78 42.52
N GLU A 158 41.29 2.09 43.63
CA GLU A 158 40.63 2.43 44.88
C GLU A 158 41.08 3.85 45.26
N SER A 159 40.17 4.81 45.29
CA SER A 159 39.89 5.51 46.55
C SER A 159 38.92 6.69 46.36
N ILE A 160 38.06 6.80 47.38
CA ILE A 160 37.31 7.97 47.86
C ILE A 160 36.19 8.50 46.96
N THR A 161 35.04 7.83 47.05
CA THR A 161 33.73 8.46 46.86
C THR A 161 33.56 9.57 47.92
N PRO A 162 33.38 10.84 47.55
CA PRO A 162 32.83 11.85 48.44
C PRO A 162 31.29 11.65 48.51
N PRO A 163 30.66 11.85 49.67
CA PRO A 163 29.22 11.66 49.82
C PRO A 163 28.49 12.82 49.14
N ILE A 164 27.87 12.57 47.99
CA ILE A 164 26.96 13.54 47.38
C ILE A 164 25.53 13.10 47.68
N THR A 165 24.95 13.91 48.55
CA THR A 165 23.54 14.11 48.87
C THR A 165 22.57 13.76 47.75
N THR A 166 21.58 12.94 48.12
CA THR A 166 20.29 12.72 47.48
C THR A 166 19.70 14.00 46.88
N THR A 167 19.75 14.13 45.56
CA THR A 167 18.89 15.04 44.79
C THR A 167 17.95 14.22 43.94
N GLU A 168 16.71 14.15 44.42
CA GLU A 168 15.44 14.10 43.70
C GLU A 168 15.37 13.33 42.37
N ASN A 169 14.59 12.25 42.41
CA ASN A 169 13.87 11.62 41.30
C ASN A 169 13.76 12.51 40.05
N THR A 170 14.70 12.37 39.12
CA THR A 170 14.34 12.46 37.71
C THR A 170 13.44 11.27 37.44
N ALA A 171 12.12 11.49 37.58
CA ALA A 171 11.13 10.64 36.94
C ALA A 171 11.49 10.68 35.45
N SER A 172 12.30 9.71 35.02
CA SER A 172 12.64 9.48 33.63
C SER A 172 11.31 9.40 32.91
N SER A 173 10.96 10.47 32.20
CA SER A 173 9.71 10.59 31.45
C SER A 173 9.78 9.54 30.35
N PHE A 174 9.28 8.35 30.66
CA PHE A 174 9.18 7.25 29.71
C PHE A 174 8.30 7.70 28.56
N ASP A 175 8.90 7.90 27.39
CA ASP A 175 8.17 8.22 26.17
C ASP A 175 8.12 6.95 25.32
N PRO A 176 6.92 6.37 25.13
CA PRO A 176 6.75 5.13 24.36
C PRO A 176 7.09 5.28 22.88
N CYS A 177 7.36 6.48 22.38
CA CYS A 177 7.89 6.71 21.03
C CYS A 177 9.38 6.33 20.90
N PHE A 178 10.10 6.10 22.00
CA PHE A 178 11.51 5.69 21.98
C PHE A 178 11.76 4.29 22.56
N ASP A 179 10.75 3.69 23.20
CA ASP A 179 10.81 2.34 23.75
C ASP A 179 9.51 1.59 23.45
N TYR A 180 9.57 0.71 22.45
CA TYR A 180 8.46 -0.12 21.99
C TYR A 180 8.99 -1.42 21.36
N ASN A 181 8.14 -2.44 21.36
CA ASN A 181 8.32 -3.68 20.62
C ASN A 181 7.78 -3.56 19.19
N ILE A 182 8.33 -4.34 18.26
CA ILE A 182 7.88 -4.34 16.85
C ILE A 182 6.96 -5.53 16.61
N ILE A 183 5.89 -5.31 15.86
CA ILE A 183 5.03 -6.35 15.28
C ILE A 183 5.01 -6.16 13.76
N ASP A 184 5.42 -7.16 13.00
CA ASP A 184 5.40 -7.18 11.53
C ASP A 184 4.77 -8.49 11.00
N ASP A 185 3.61 -8.82 11.56
CA ASP A 185 2.87 -10.03 11.21
C ASP A 185 2.07 -9.80 9.92
N TYR A 186 2.52 -10.38 8.80
CA TYR A 186 1.87 -10.20 7.49
C TYR A 186 0.38 -10.57 7.48
N TRP A 187 -0.02 -11.53 8.34
CA TRP A 187 -1.38 -12.02 8.42
C TRP A 187 -2.34 -11.02 9.08
N ARG A 188 -1.84 -9.95 9.72
CA ARG A 188 -2.66 -8.88 10.31
C ARG A 188 -3.22 -7.90 9.28
N ASP A 189 -2.71 -7.94 8.05
CA ASP A 189 -3.14 -7.06 6.97
C ASP A 189 -4.60 -7.37 6.59
N ILE A 190 -5.44 -6.33 6.60
CA ILE A 190 -6.85 -6.46 6.20
C ILE A 190 -7.02 -6.79 4.71
N GLN A 191 -6.01 -6.55 3.88
CA GLN A 191 -6.06 -6.80 2.44
C GLN A 191 -5.72 -8.25 2.08
N GLN A 192 -5.18 -9.03 3.03
CA GLN A 192 -4.84 -10.41 2.78
C GLN A 192 -6.10 -11.28 2.64
N ASN A 193 -6.28 -11.86 1.44
CA ASN A 193 -7.17 -12.99 1.24
C ASN A 193 -6.45 -14.25 1.74
N LEU A 194 -6.50 -14.49 3.05
CA LEU A 194 -5.97 -15.73 3.60
C LEU A 194 -6.83 -16.91 3.12
N ASP A 195 -6.17 -17.96 2.62
CA ASP A 195 -6.83 -19.24 2.40
C ASP A 195 -7.45 -19.75 3.71
N GLN A 196 -8.53 -20.51 3.60
CA GLN A 196 -9.39 -20.92 4.73
C GLN A 196 -8.67 -21.63 5.90
N HIS A 197 -7.40 -22.01 5.72
CA HIS A 197 -6.62 -22.80 6.66
C HIS A 197 -5.66 -21.96 7.53
N SER A 198 -5.55 -20.64 7.33
CA SER A 198 -4.60 -19.77 8.07
C SER A 198 -5.25 -18.94 9.19
N TYR A 199 -6.44 -19.31 9.67
CA TYR A 199 -7.18 -18.55 10.68
C TYR A 199 -6.96 -19.05 12.13
N ASP A 200 -5.73 -19.47 12.44
CA ASP A 200 -5.39 -20.04 13.74
C ASP A 200 -4.72 -19.03 14.70
N HIS A 201 -4.67 -17.75 14.33
CA HIS A 201 -4.05 -16.71 15.14
C HIS A 201 -5.05 -16.13 16.16
N ASP A 202 -4.65 -16.09 17.42
CA ASP A 202 -5.46 -15.62 18.54
C ASP A 202 -4.61 -14.75 19.48
N ASP A 203 -4.82 -13.43 19.43
CA ASP A 203 -4.10 -12.45 20.26
C ASP A 203 -4.53 -12.46 21.73
N ASN A 204 -5.57 -13.21 22.11
CA ASN A 204 -5.88 -13.49 23.52
C ASN A 204 -4.86 -14.46 24.14
N LEU A 205 -4.16 -15.26 23.32
CA LEU A 205 -3.10 -16.15 23.77
C LEU A 205 -1.74 -15.46 23.88
N VAL A 206 -1.61 -14.22 23.42
CA VAL A 206 -0.37 -13.44 23.46
C VAL A 206 -0.24 -12.73 24.81
N GLU A 207 0.94 -12.81 25.43
CA GLU A 207 1.28 -12.07 26.65
C GLU A 207 1.80 -10.68 26.30
N TRP A 208 0.87 -9.72 26.23
CA TRP A 208 1.19 -8.32 25.93
C TRP A 208 1.87 -7.60 27.10
N SER A 209 2.96 -6.89 26.81
CA SER A 209 3.70 -6.07 27.79
C SER A 209 4.38 -4.88 27.11
N GLY A 210 4.03 -3.67 27.56
CA GLY A 210 4.60 -2.42 27.05
C GLY A 210 3.94 -1.94 25.76
N TRP A 211 4.67 -1.12 25.01
CA TRP A 211 4.18 -0.47 23.80
C TRP A 211 4.64 -1.21 22.55
N TYR A 212 3.83 -1.15 21.50
CA TYR A 212 4.05 -1.86 20.25
C TYR A 212 3.95 -0.92 19.06
N ARG A 213 4.83 -1.09 18.07
CA ARG A 213 4.78 -0.44 16.77
C ARG A 213 4.44 -1.47 15.71
N LEU A 214 3.43 -1.14 14.90
CA LEU A 214 2.93 -2.03 13.86
C LEU A 214 3.63 -1.77 12.52
N TYR A 215 3.94 -2.85 11.83
CA TYR A 215 4.39 -2.89 10.45
C TYR A 215 3.60 -3.95 9.69
N LEU A 216 3.51 -3.77 8.38
CA LEU A 216 3.03 -4.78 7.45
C LEU A 216 4.03 -4.90 6.31
N ASN A 217 4.71 -6.04 6.26
CA ASN A 217 5.75 -6.30 5.26
C ASN A 217 6.84 -5.21 5.28
N GLY A 218 7.22 -4.77 6.48
CA GLY A 218 8.18 -3.71 6.74
C GLY A 218 7.71 -2.29 6.43
N GLN A 219 6.48 -2.10 5.94
CA GLN A 219 5.89 -0.77 5.77
C GLN A 219 5.25 -0.32 7.08
N SER A 220 5.41 0.96 7.42
CA SER A 220 4.79 1.53 8.63
C SER A 220 3.30 1.29 8.61
N ALA A 221 2.76 0.67 9.65
CA ALA A 221 1.36 0.32 9.74
C ALA A 221 0.71 0.88 10.99
N GLN A 222 -0.61 0.94 10.96
CA GLN A 222 -1.46 1.31 12.08
C GLN A 222 -2.54 0.26 12.27
N MET A 223 -3.16 0.24 13.44
CA MET A 223 -4.37 -0.58 13.59
C MET A 223 -5.43 -0.09 12.61
N SER A 224 -6.22 -1.00 12.05
CA SER A 224 -7.34 -0.55 11.21
C SER A 224 -8.30 0.28 12.06
N GLU A 225 -8.73 1.45 11.58
CA GLU A 225 -9.88 2.20 12.13
C GLU A 225 -11.21 1.66 11.58
N TRP A 226 -11.13 0.74 10.61
CA TRP A 226 -12.26 0.28 9.86
C TRP A 226 -12.76 -1.04 10.39
N CYS A 227 -14.07 -1.22 10.34
CA CYS A 227 -14.64 -2.52 10.57
C CYS A 227 -14.07 -3.54 9.58
N VAL A 228 -13.48 -4.61 10.10
CA VAL A 228 -12.92 -5.70 9.32
C VAL A 228 -13.87 -6.88 9.35
N SER A 229 -14.00 -7.58 8.22
CA SER A 229 -14.88 -8.75 8.06
C SER A 229 -14.53 -9.87 9.04
N TYR A 230 -15.51 -10.73 9.29
CA TYR A 230 -15.30 -11.99 10.01
C TYR A 230 -14.28 -12.85 9.25
N MET A 231 -13.44 -13.60 9.98
CA MET A 231 -12.37 -14.44 9.42
C MET A 231 -11.38 -13.65 8.56
N SER A 232 -10.74 -12.67 9.18
CA SER A 232 -9.72 -11.80 8.57
C SER A 232 -8.60 -11.56 9.57
N CYS A 233 -7.47 -11.02 9.10
CA CYS A 233 -6.33 -10.72 9.95
C CYS A 233 -5.81 -11.94 10.74
N GLY A 234 -5.82 -13.13 10.12
CA GLY A 234 -5.34 -14.37 10.73
C GLY A 234 -6.23 -15.00 11.82
N GLY A 235 -7.30 -14.33 12.25
CA GLY A 235 -8.21 -14.81 13.30
C GLY A 235 -9.65 -14.95 12.82
N TYR A 236 -10.57 -15.28 13.73
CA TYR A 236 -12.01 -15.29 13.43
C TYR A 236 -12.65 -13.94 13.76
N THR A 237 -12.18 -13.27 14.81
CA THR A 237 -12.68 -11.95 15.24
C THR A 237 -11.66 -10.87 14.91
N ALA A 238 -11.90 -10.15 13.82
CA ALA A 238 -11.00 -9.10 13.35
C ALA A 238 -11.20 -7.82 14.17
N LEU A 239 -10.18 -7.42 14.95
CA LEU A 239 -10.21 -6.27 15.86
C LEU A 239 -9.69 -5.00 15.20
N TYR A 240 -10.42 -3.91 15.41
CA TYR A 240 -10.13 -2.59 14.86
C TYR A 240 -10.38 -1.49 15.90
N LEU A 241 -9.75 -0.34 15.69
CA LEU A 241 -9.86 0.83 16.53
C LEU A 241 -11.20 1.54 16.27
N ASN A 242 -11.95 1.82 17.32
CA ASN A 242 -13.16 2.62 17.22
C ASN A 242 -12.84 4.11 17.28
N GLY A 243 -12.61 4.71 16.11
CA GLY A 243 -12.35 6.13 15.94
C GLY A 243 -10.95 6.44 15.39
N SER A 244 -10.76 7.70 15.02
CA SER A 244 -9.58 8.21 14.29
C SER A 244 -8.35 8.32 15.16
N HIS A 245 -7.18 7.75 14.84
CA HIS A 245 -5.94 7.83 15.64
C HIS A 245 -5.60 9.24 16.19
N PRO A 246 -4.89 9.35 17.33
CA PRO A 246 -4.53 10.64 17.92
C PRO A 246 -3.63 11.47 17.01
N THR A 247 -3.60 12.78 17.23
CA THR A 247 -2.55 13.67 16.72
C THR A 247 -1.37 13.74 17.69
N LEU A 248 -0.25 14.34 17.27
CA LEU A 248 0.92 14.53 18.14
C LEU A 248 0.59 15.35 19.40
N GLU A 249 -0.34 16.29 19.30
CA GLU A 249 -0.74 17.18 20.40
C GLU A 249 -1.63 16.47 21.43
N ASP A 250 -2.36 15.44 21.01
CA ASP A 250 -3.25 14.67 21.89
C ASP A 250 -2.49 13.83 22.93
N GLY A 251 -1.21 13.52 22.66
CA GLY A 251 -0.41 12.65 23.51
C GLY A 251 -0.94 11.22 23.55
N VAL A 252 -0.97 10.62 24.75
CA VAL A 252 -1.51 9.27 24.95
C VAL A 252 -3.03 9.35 25.10
N VAL A 253 -3.77 8.67 24.23
CA VAL A 253 -5.23 8.58 24.27
C VAL A 253 -5.70 7.15 24.45
N THR A 254 -6.82 6.97 25.14
CA THR A 254 -7.49 5.67 25.24
C THR A 254 -8.50 5.51 24.10
N ARG A 255 -8.51 4.33 23.48
CA ARG A 255 -9.42 4.00 22.38
C ARG A 255 -10.09 2.67 22.56
N ASP A 256 -11.39 2.66 22.32
CA ASP A 256 -12.16 1.43 22.30
C ASP A 256 -11.74 0.57 21.11
N VAL A 257 -11.67 -0.73 21.35
CA VAL A 257 -11.39 -1.72 20.31
C VAL A 257 -12.62 -2.56 20.10
N LEU A 258 -13.04 -2.65 18.85
CA LEU A 258 -14.24 -3.36 18.43
C LEU A 258 -13.86 -4.50 17.48
N GLY A 259 -14.76 -5.47 17.35
CA GLY A 259 -14.61 -6.57 16.41
C GLY A 259 -15.92 -6.97 15.76
N THR A 260 -15.80 -7.84 14.76
CA THR A 260 -16.91 -8.55 14.10
C THR A 260 -17.03 -9.97 14.64
N ASN A 261 -18.26 -10.45 14.84
CA ASN A 261 -18.57 -11.80 15.29
C ASN A 261 -19.42 -12.52 14.23
N GLU A 262 -19.45 -13.85 14.29
CA GLU A 262 -20.32 -14.77 13.57
C GLU A 262 -21.81 -14.40 13.73
N GLY A 263 -22.50 -14.23 12.59
CA GLY A 263 -23.94 -14.02 12.53
C GLY A 263 -24.35 -12.79 11.72
N THR A 264 -24.92 -13.04 10.54
CA THR A 264 -25.32 -12.05 9.50
C THR A 264 -24.22 -11.07 9.10
N TRP A 265 -23.96 -11.02 7.80
CA TRP A 265 -23.11 -10.07 7.10
C TRP A 265 -23.03 -8.70 7.82
N GLN A 266 -21.81 -8.26 8.13
CA GLN A 266 -21.47 -6.89 8.56
C GLN A 266 -21.93 -6.36 9.95
N GLN A 267 -22.02 -7.16 11.00
CA GLN A 267 -22.27 -6.64 12.37
C GLN A 267 -21.02 -6.03 13.05
N CYS A 268 -20.56 -4.91 12.53
CA CYS A 268 -19.48 -4.09 13.09
C CYS A 268 -19.80 -3.65 14.52
N GLY A 269 -18.87 -3.86 15.46
CA GLY A 269 -18.98 -3.33 16.82
C GLY A 269 -19.79 -4.19 17.78
N ARG A 270 -20.20 -5.38 17.34
CA ARG A 270 -20.89 -6.35 18.20
C ARG A 270 -19.95 -6.99 19.21
N TYR A 271 -18.74 -7.34 18.79
CA TYR A 271 -17.69 -7.73 19.71
C TYR A 271 -17.04 -6.46 20.27
N ARG A 272 -16.94 -6.38 21.60
CA ARG A 272 -16.25 -5.30 22.30
C ARG A 272 -15.06 -5.92 23.01
N SER A 273 -13.88 -5.44 22.68
CA SER A 273 -12.65 -5.78 23.37
C SER A 273 -12.38 -4.77 24.49
N LYS A 274 -11.27 -4.97 25.20
CA LYS A 274 -10.72 -3.96 26.09
C LYS A 274 -10.17 -2.79 25.28
N SER A 275 -10.38 -1.58 25.78
CA SER A 275 -9.78 -0.38 25.23
C SER A 275 -8.26 -0.42 25.40
N ILE A 276 -7.53 0.18 24.45
CA ILE A 276 -6.07 0.25 24.44
C ILE A 276 -5.61 1.70 24.54
N GLN A 277 -4.34 1.92 24.92
CA GLN A 277 -3.71 3.23 24.78
C GLN A 277 -3.05 3.35 23.41
N VAL A 278 -3.17 4.52 22.78
CA VAL A 278 -2.58 4.84 21.48
C VAL A 278 -1.88 6.19 21.59
N LYS A 279 -0.69 6.32 21.03
CA LYS A 279 0.04 7.58 20.97
C LYS A 279 0.58 7.82 19.56
N ALA A 280 0.42 9.04 19.06
CA ALA A 280 1.10 9.49 17.85
C ALA A 280 2.53 9.90 18.17
N CYS A 281 3.47 9.49 17.32
CA CYS A 281 4.89 9.72 17.50
C CYS A 281 5.49 10.56 16.37
N PRO A 282 6.52 11.39 16.66
CA PRO A 282 7.27 12.08 15.62
C PRO A 282 7.83 11.08 14.59
N GLY A 283 7.64 11.35 13.30
CA GLY A 283 7.98 10.43 12.21
C GLY A 283 6.78 9.70 11.59
N ASP A 284 5.57 10.19 11.84
CA ASP A 284 4.33 9.72 11.19
C ASP A 284 4.01 8.24 11.44
N TYR A 285 4.10 7.82 12.70
CA TYR A 285 3.66 6.49 13.15
C TYR A 285 2.99 6.54 14.53
N TYR A 286 2.38 5.42 14.90
CA TYR A 286 1.70 5.23 16.18
C TYR A 286 2.34 4.09 16.98
N VAL A 287 2.24 4.22 18.29
CA VAL A 287 2.52 3.14 19.24
C VAL A 287 1.27 2.81 20.04
N TYR A 288 1.13 1.52 20.37
CA TYR A 288 -0.06 0.97 21.01
C TYR A 288 0.33 0.20 22.26
N GLU A 289 -0.29 0.50 23.39
CA GLU A 289 -0.25 -0.38 24.57
C GLU A 289 -1.35 -1.44 24.40
N LEU A 290 -1.02 -2.47 23.62
CA LEU A 290 -1.94 -3.57 23.34
C LEU A 290 -2.15 -4.41 24.61
N VAL A 291 -3.37 -4.91 24.78
CA VAL A 291 -3.73 -5.77 25.90
C VAL A 291 -4.43 -7.03 25.39
N LYS A 292 -4.49 -8.08 26.22
CA LYS A 292 -5.28 -9.27 25.90
C LYS A 292 -6.74 -8.88 25.63
N PRO A 293 -7.30 -9.21 24.46
CA PRO A 293 -8.71 -9.04 24.18
C PRO A 293 -9.58 -9.70 25.24
N GLU A 294 -10.77 -9.18 25.49
CA GLU A 294 -11.67 -9.77 26.49
C GLU A 294 -12.19 -11.12 26.02
N ALA A 295 -11.85 -12.19 26.73
CA ALA A 295 -12.46 -13.50 26.52
C ALA A 295 -13.95 -13.40 26.89
N MET A 296 -14.84 -13.45 25.89
CA MET A 296 -16.24 -13.71 26.19
C MET A 296 -16.35 -15.12 26.76
N GLU A 297 -16.72 -15.23 28.05
CA GLU A 297 -16.82 -16.45 28.86
C GLU A 297 -17.45 -17.68 28.16
N SER A 298 -18.24 -17.49 27.11
CA SER A 298 -18.96 -18.59 26.44
C SER A 298 -18.28 -19.20 25.21
N PHE A 299 -17.21 -18.64 24.61
CA PHE A 299 -16.74 -19.16 23.32
C PHE A 299 -15.24 -18.96 23.08
N LEU A 300 -14.45 -20.01 23.33
CA LEU A 300 -13.04 -20.15 22.94
C LEU A 300 -12.80 -20.19 21.42
N PHE A 301 -13.87 -20.11 20.61
CA PHE A 301 -13.78 -20.24 19.15
C PHE A 301 -13.57 -18.91 18.44
N TYR A 302 -13.64 -17.76 19.13
CA TYR A 302 -13.67 -16.45 18.46
C TYR A 302 -12.32 -15.93 17.99
N LYS A 303 -11.19 -16.45 18.51
CA LYS A 303 -9.82 -16.13 18.08
C LYS A 303 -9.63 -14.67 17.63
N PRO A 304 -9.72 -13.70 18.57
CA PRO A 304 -9.58 -12.30 18.24
C PRO A 304 -8.17 -11.94 17.80
N SER A 305 -8.05 -11.09 16.78
CA SER A 305 -6.75 -10.59 16.31
C SER A 305 -6.79 -9.11 15.93
N TYR A 306 -5.77 -8.34 16.35
CA TYR A 306 -5.59 -6.95 15.98
C TYR A 306 -5.21 -6.82 14.50
N CYS A 307 -6.07 -6.16 13.74
CA CYS A 307 -5.89 -5.88 12.33
C CYS A 307 -5.06 -4.61 12.11
N ALA A 308 -4.25 -4.63 11.06
CA ALA A 308 -3.42 -3.49 10.67
C ALA A 308 -3.61 -3.10 9.21
N VAL A 309 -3.25 -1.86 8.90
CA VAL A 309 -3.24 -1.26 7.57
C VAL A 309 -1.98 -0.41 7.40
N VAL A 310 -1.42 -0.37 6.20
CA VAL A 310 -0.26 0.48 5.91
C VAL A 310 -0.64 1.96 6.02
N ILE A 311 0.21 2.77 6.67
CA ILE A 311 0.05 4.22 6.79
C ILE A 311 0.58 4.90 5.52
N GLN A 312 -0.26 5.71 4.88
CA GLN A 312 0.20 6.74 3.94
C GLN A 312 0.33 8.07 4.71
N ASN A 313 1.57 8.48 4.98
CA ASN A 313 2.03 9.77 5.54
C ASN A 313 1.00 10.58 6.37
N ILE A 314 1.03 10.46 7.71
CA ILE A 314 0.12 11.14 8.67
C ILE A 314 0.14 12.66 8.52
N SER A 315 1.32 13.23 8.32
CA SER A 315 1.54 14.68 8.23
C SER A 315 1.01 15.31 6.94
N SER A 316 0.71 14.50 5.92
CA SER A 316 0.22 15.02 4.65
C SER A 316 -1.26 15.39 4.77
N ASP A 317 -1.54 16.69 4.87
CA ASP A 317 -2.92 17.20 4.82
C ASP A 317 -3.63 16.59 3.59
N PRO A 318 -4.76 15.86 3.79
CA PRO A 318 -5.43 15.18 2.70
C PRO A 318 -6.01 16.14 1.66
N CYS A 319 -6.05 17.45 1.92
CA CYS A 319 -6.35 18.48 0.92
C CYS A 319 -5.23 18.65 -0.12
N TYR A 320 -4.01 18.18 0.14
CA TYR A 320 -2.89 18.24 -0.80
C TYR A 320 -2.38 16.86 -1.22
N ASN A 321 -2.89 15.79 -0.60
CA ASN A 321 -2.54 14.41 -0.91
C ASN A 321 -3.81 13.54 -1.00
N TYR A 322 -4.38 13.50 -2.20
CA TYR A 322 -5.56 12.71 -2.55
C TYR A 322 -5.41 12.13 -3.96
N ALA A 323 -6.12 11.04 -4.23
CA ALA A 323 -6.35 10.52 -5.57
C ALA A 323 -7.55 11.22 -6.22
N SER A 324 -7.41 11.62 -7.49
CA SER A 324 -8.53 12.17 -8.26
C SER A 324 -9.45 11.03 -8.71
N MET A 325 -10.74 11.13 -8.40
CA MET A 325 -11.76 10.18 -8.82
C MET A 325 -12.75 10.87 -9.77
N ASP A 326 -12.47 10.82 -11.06
CA ASP A 326 -13.37 11.32 -12.11
C ASP A 326 -14.12 10.15 -12.75
N ARG A 327 -15.30 9.86 -12.20
CA ARG A 327 -16.13 8.71 -12.61
C ARG A 327 -17.57 9.17 -12.80
N PRO A 328 -17.90 9.84 -13.93
CA PRO A 328 -19.22 10.40 -14.18
C PRO A 328 -20.38 9.40 -14.07
N TRP A 329 -20.13 8.12 -14.34
CA TRP A 329 -21.11 7.05 -14.20
C TRP A 329 -21.62 6.83 -12.75
N ARG A 330 -20.98 7.46 -11.74
CA ARG A 330 -21.42 7.46 -10.33
C ARG A 330 -22.47 8.53 -10.03
N ALA A 331 -22.78 9.40 -10.98
CA ALA A 331 -23.68 10.51 -10.74
C ALA A 331 -25.12 10.02 -10.46
N ASN A 332 -25.83 10.72 -9.59
CA ASN A 332 -27.18 10.36 -9.14
C ASN A 332 -28.28 10.44 -10.21
N ASN A 333 -27.99 11.02 -11.37
CA ASN A 333 -28.84 10.98 -12.55
C ASN A 333 -28.52 9.79 -13.48
N GLU A 334 -27.40 9.10 -13.27
CA GLU A 334 -27.02 7.93 -14.05
C GLU A 334 -27.82 6.73 -13.57
N THR A 335 -28.50 6.12 -14.51
CA THR A 335 -29.33 4.92 -14.34
C THR A 335 -29.04 4.08 -15.58
N LEU A 336 -28.89 2.76 -15.46
CA LEU A 336 -28.98 1.71 -16.51
C LEU A 336 -28.03 0.53 -16.23
N ASP A 337 -26.91 0.76 -15.56
CA ASP A 337 -25.84 -0.23 -15.36
C ASP A 337 -25.63 -0.55 -13.86
N TYR A 338 -24.73 -1.49 -13.57
CA TYR A 338 -24.50 -2.05 -12.23
C TYR A 338 -22.99 -2.22 -11.96
N PHE A 339 -22.41 -1.26 -11.24
CA PHE A 339 -21.01 -1.23 -10.82
C PHE A 339 -20.96 -1.19 -9.29
N CYS A 340 -20.44 -2.26 -8.70
CA CYS A 340 -20.42 -2.45 -7.26
C CYS A 340 -19.08 -1.99 -6.70
N ASP A 341 -19.09 -1.07 -5.75
CA ASP A 341 -17.89 -0.54 -5.10
C ASP A 341 -17.22 -1.53 -4.15
N GLU A 342 -17.91 -2.62 -3.79
CA GLU A 342 -17.32 -3.76 -3.08
C GLU A 342 -16.14 -4.37 -3.86
N TYR A 343 -16.15 -4.24 -5.18
CA TYR A 343 -15.16 -4.80 -6.08
C TYR A 343 -14.03 -3.82 -6.38
N LEU A 344 -13.92 -2.70 -5.66
CA LEU A 344 -12.84 -1.73 -5.81
C LEU A 344 -11.96 -1.75 -4.57
N ILE A 345 -10.66 -1.54 -4.79
CA ILE A 345 -9.69 -1.35 -3.72
C ILE A 345 -9.70 0.13 -3.36
N TRP A 346 -10.03 0.42 -2.09
CA TRP A 346 -10.08 1.75 -1.55
C TRP A 346 -8.83 2.00 -0.70
N SER A 347 -8.11 3.09 -0.97
CA SER A 347 -6.92 3.47 -0.23
C SER A 347 -6.74 4.98 -0.25
N GLY A 348 -6.57 5.57 0.93
CA GLY A 348 -6.31 6.99 1.09
C GLY A 348 -7.52 7.87 0.76
N TRP A 349 -7.22 9.13 0.48
CA TRP A 349 -8.21 10.18 0.28
C TRP A 349 -8.54 10.38 -1.20
N TYR A 350 -9.80 10.67 -1.49
CA TYR A 350 -10.30 10.89 -2.84
C TYR A 350 -10.95 12.26 -2.97
N ARG A 351 -10.65 12.96 -4.06
CA ARG A 351 -11.42 14.12 -4.52
C ARG A 351 -12.31 13.68 -5.68
N LEU A 352 -13.59 13.96 -5.58
CA LEU A 352 -14.58 13.49 -6.55
C LEU A 352 -14.74 14.52 -7.67
N PHE A 353 -14.78 14.03 -8.90
CA PHE A 353 -14.95 14.84 -10.10
C PHE A 353 -16.04 14.30 -11.03
N TYR A 354 -16.59 15.21 -11.82
CA TYR A 354 -17.49 14.93 -12.93
C TYR A 354 -16.98 15.66 -14.18
N TYR A 355 -16.29 14.93 -15.06
CA TYR A 355 -15.58 15.48 -16.22
C TYR A 355 -14.63 16.63 -15.83
N GLY A 356 -13.81 16.38 -14.81
CA GLY A 356 -12.85 17.33 -14.26
C GLY A 356 -13.44 18.47 -13.42
N MET A 357 -14.77 18.55 -13.25
CA MET A 357 -15.41 19.53 -12.37
C MET A 357 -15.61 18.96 -10.97
N ASP A 358 -15.42 19.78 -9.93
CA ASP A 358 -15.69 19.38 -8.56
C ASP A 358 -17.14 18.96 -8.36
N ILE A 359 -17.35 17.82 -7.70
CA ILE A 359 -18.66 17.28 -7.34
C ILE A 359 -18.56 16.69 -5.93
N THR A 360 -19.68 16.61 -5.21
CA THR A 360 -19.72 16.04 -3.85
C THR A 360 -20.60 14.80 -3.78
N MET A 361 -20.47 14.05 -2.69
CA MET A 361 -21.49 13.07 -2.35
C MET A 361 -22.80 13.78 -2.01
N PRO A 362 -23.97 13.17 -2.24
CA PRO A 362 -25.24 13.71 -1.76
C PRO A 362 -25.33 13.58 -0.22
N GLU A 363 -25.90 14.60 0.44
CA GLU A 363 -26.22 14.61 1.89
C GLU A 363 -27.61 14.03 2.20
N THR A 364 -28.38 13.75 1.16
CA THR A 364 -29.73 13.20 1.26
C THR A 364 -29.85 11.94 0.43
N CYS A 365 -30.77 11.07 0.81
CA CYS A 365 -30.96 9.81 0.12
C CYS A 365 -31.23 10.01 -1.37
N THR A 366 -30.41 9.36 -2.18
CA THR A 366 -30.71 9.12 -3.59
C THR A 366 -31.61 7.90 -3.70
N ASN A 367 -32.60 7.95 -4.61
CA ASN A 367 -33.43 6.78 -4.92
C ASN A 367 -32.54 5.61 -5.39
N GLY A 368 -32.93 4.37 -5.07
CA GLY A 368 -32.22 3.19 -5.59
C GLY A 368 -32.24 3.11 -7.12
N TYR A 369 -31.29 2.35 -7.70
CA TYR A 369 -30.96 2.27 -9.14
C TYR A 369 -30.35 3.53 -9.76
N THR A 370 -29.96 4.50 -8.94
CA THR A 370 -29.13 5.62 -9.38
C THR A 370 -27.65 5.29 -9.17
N CYS A 371 -26.77 6.08 -9.79
CA CYS A 371 -25.32 5.94 -9.66
C CYS A 371 -24.80 4.59 -10.17
N ASN A 372 -25.58 3.95 -11.04
CA ASN A 372 -25.32 2.61 -11.58
C ASN A 372 -25.05 1.55 -10.49
N THR A 373 -25.84 1.53 -9.41
CA THR A 373 -25.69 0.54 -8.34
C THR A 373 -27.05 0.06 -7.80
N TYR A 374 -27.09 -1.08 -7.11
CA TYR A 374 -28.33 -1.56 -6.48
C TYR A 374 -28.65 -0.81 -5.19
N VAL A 375 -27.62 -0.44 -4.42
CA VAL A 375 -27.75 0.29 -3.16
C VAL A 375 -26.95 1.59 -3.25
N SER A 376 -27.67 2.68 -3.47
CA SER A 376 -27.10 4.02 -3.64
C SER A 376 -26.61 4.54 -2.28
N LEU A 377 -25.34 4.95 -2.20
CA LEU A 377 -24.72 5.42 -0.96
C LEU A 377 -24.63 6.94 -0.92
N SER A 378 -25.09 7.52 0.18
CA SER A 378 -25.13 8.96 0.46
C SER A 378 -24.59 9.25 1.86
N LEU A 379 -24.09 10.47 2.08
CA LEU A 379 -23.71 10.91 3.42
C LEU A 379 -24.95 11.08 4.29
N ASN A 380 -24.88 10.59 5.52
CA ASN A 380 -25.90 10.86 6.53
C ASN A 380 -25.55 12.14 7.29
N GLY A 381 -25.94 13.29 6.74
CA GLY A 381 -25.76 14.62 7.35
C GLY A 381 -24.87 15.58 6.54
N PRO A 382 -24.78 16.85 6.99
CA PRO A 382 -24.28 17.97 6.19
C PRO A 382 -22.77 18.04 6.14
N HIS A 383 -22.09 18.20 5.00
CA HIS A 383 -20.62 18.24 4.90
C HIS A 383 -19.94 19.17 5.94
N PRO A 384 -18.71 18.84 6.39
CA PRO A 384 -17.99 19.66 7.38
C PRO A 384 -17.69 21.07 6.87
N GLN A 385 -17.43 22.00 7.79
CA GLN A 385 -16.79 23.28 7.50
C GLN A 385 -15.27 23.13 7.57
N ILE A 386 -14.52 24.06 6.95
CA ILE A 386 -13.04 24.02 6.94
C ILE A 386 -12.46 23.93 8.37
N GLN A 387 -13.07 24.64 9.32
CA GLN A 387 -12.63 24.67 10.73
C GLN A 387 -12.87 23.34 11.47
N ASP A 388 -13.74 22.47 10.96
CA ASP A 388 -14.08 21.20 11.61
C ASP A 388 -12.98 20.15 11.40
N GLY A 389 -12.07 20.38 10.43
CA GLY A 389 -11.01 19.44 10.09
C GLY A 389 -11.54 18.13 9.51
N VAL A 390 -10.89 17.03 9.86
CA VAL A 390 -11.32 15.68 9.46
C VAL A 390 -12.46 15.25 10.37
N VAL A 391 -13.63 14.95 9.79
CA VAL A 391 -14.79 14.43 10.54
C VAL A 391 -15.18 13.04 10.05
N THR A 392 -15.71 12.22 10.95
CA THR A 392 -16.30 10.92 10.60
C THR A 392 -17.79 11.08 10.33
N ARG A 393 -18.29 10.49 9.24
CA ARG A 393 -19.69 10.55 8.82
C ARG A 393 -20.26 9.17 8.58
N GLU A 394 -21.48 8.96 9.09
CA GLU A 394 -22.27 7.79 8.74
C GLU A 394 -22.66 7.85 7.25
N VAL A 395 -22.81 6.67 6.64
CA VAL A 395 -23.21 6.51 5.24
C VAL A 395 -24.53 5.75 5.20
N CYS A 396 -25.51 6.35 4.52
CA CYS A 396 -26.83 5.79 4.30
C CYS A 396 -26.86 5.02 2.98
N GLY A 397 -27.21 3.73 3.04
CA GLY A 397 -27.48 2.90 1.87
C GLY A 397 -28.98 2.81 1.59
N SER A 398 -29.40 3.23 0.40
CA SER A 398 -30.80 3.19 -0.03
C SER A 398 -30.97 2.19 -1.19
N PRO A 399 -31.63 1.03 -0.95
CA PRO A 399 -31.93 0.09 -2.00
C PRO A 399 -33.14 0.53 -2.82
N TYR A 400 -33.31 -0.03 -4.00
CA TYR A 400 -34.48 0.24 -4.83
C TYR A 400 -35.81 -0.24 -4.21
N TRP A 401 -35.81 -1.41 -3.55
CA TRP A 401 -37.02 -2.02 -3.00
C TRP A 401 -37.35 -1.63 -1.55
N GLY A 402 -36.58 -0.73 -0.95
CA GLY A 402 -36.68 -0.41 0.47
C GLY A 402 -36.75 1.07 0.75
N ASP A 403 -36.88 1.39 2.03
CA ASP A 403 -36.92 2.77 2.49
C ASP A 403 -35.53 3.43 2.39
N CYS A 404 -35.53 4.77 2.31
CA CYS A 404 -34.32 5.57 2.38
C CYS A 404 -33.51 5.23 3.65
N CYS A 405 -32.20 5.07 3.47
CA CYS A 405 -31.27 4.74 4.54
C CYS A 405 -31.63 3.45 5.32
N SER A 406 -32.22 2.45 4.65
CA SER A 406 -32.52 1.16 5.28
C SER A 406 -31.27 0.35 5.61
N TYR A 407 -30.15 0.59 4.93
CA TYR A 407 -28.86 -0.05 5.21
C TYR A 407 -27.90 0.92 5.89
N LYS A 408 -27.33 0.47 7.01
CA LYS A 408 -26.22 1.14 7.67
C LYS A 408 -24.90 0.65 7.07
N ILE A 409 -24.18 1.56 6.43
CA ILE A 409 -22.88 1.27 5.82
C ILE A 409 -21.77 1.72 6.77
N LYS A 410 -20.56 1.20 6.56
CA LYS A 410 -19.37 1.66 7.31
C LYS A 410 -19.23 3.18 7.15
N PRO A 411 -18.97 3.92 8.25
CA PRO A 411 -18.74 5.35 8.17
C PRO A 411 -17.47 5.67 7.37
N ILE A 412 -17.42 6.87 6.80
CA ILE A 412 -16.27 7.39 6.06
C ILE A 412 -15.73 8.66 6.72
N ARG A 413 -14.50 9.06 6.40
CA ARG A 413 -13.98 10.36 6.82
C ARG A 413 -14.12 11.39 5.69
N VAL A 414 -14.47 12.61 6.06
CA VAL A 414 -14.66 13.73 5.14
C VAL A 414 -13.92 14.94 5.70
N LYS A 415 -13.23 15.68 4.83
CA LYS A 415 -12.60 16.96 5.19
C LYS A 415 -12.97 18.02 4.16
N ALA A 416 -13.31 19.21 4.65
CA ALA A 416 -13.47 20.40 3.82
C ALA A 416 -12.11 21.07 3.58
N CYS A 417 -11.82 21.41 2.33
CA CYS A 417 -10.52 21.92 1.92
C CYS A 417 -10.57 23.37 1.43
N PRO A 418 -9.45 24.12 1.57
CA PRO A 418 -9.30 25.42 0.93
C PRO A 418 -9.48 25.27 -0.59
N GLY A 419 -10.38 26.06 -1.18
CA GLY A 419 -10.77 25.94 -2.59
C GLY A 419 -12.19 25.43 -2.81
N ASN A 420 -12.99 25.29 -1.75
CA ASN A 420 -14.41 24.89 -1.81
C ASN A 420 -14.64 23.49 -2.39
N TYR A 421 -13.78 22.54 -2.05
CA TYR A 421 -13.96 21.13 -2.35
C TYR A 421 -13.80 20.28 -1.09
N TYR A 422 -14.18 19.02 -1.20
CA TYR A 422 -14.09 18.04 -0.13
C TYR A 422 -13.25 16.87 -0.58
N VAL A 423 -12.56 16.28 0.39
CA VAL A 423 -11.86 15.01 0.22
C VAL A 423 -12.49 13.97 1.13
N TYR A 424 -12.58 12.75 0.60
CA TYR A 424 -13.27 11.63 1.23
C TYR A 424 -12.32 10.47 1.35
N GLU A 425 -12.14 9.95 2.56
CA GLU A 425 -11.52 8.65 2.73
C GLU A 425 -12.62 7.60 2.65
N LEU A 426 -12.89 7.16 1.41
CA LEU A 426 -13.90 6.15 1.10
C LEU A 426 -13.36 4.77 1.45
N VAL A 427 -14.25 3.88 1.90
CA VAL A 427 -13.89 2.51 2.30
C VAL A 427 -14.75 1.50 1.55
N ASN A 428 -14.32 0.23 1.53
CA ASN A 428 -15.16 -0.83 0.97
C ASN A 428 -16.49 -0.91 1.75
N PRO A 429 -17.65 -0.68 1.12
CA PRO A 429 -18.94 -0.68 1.80
C PRO A 429 -19.35 -2.09 2.26
N HIS A 430 -18.80 -3.12 1.61
CA HIS A 430 -18.98 -4.56 1.85
C HIS A 430 -20.45 -5.01 1.92
N ASN A 431 -21.37 -4.25 1.31
CA ASN A 431 -22.81 -4.37 1.50
C ASN A 431 -23.52 -4.49 0.16
N TRP A 432 -23.76 -5.73 -0.29
CA TRP A 432 -24.39 -6.02 -1.59
C TRP A 432 -23.68 -5.23 -2.72
N CYS A 433 -24.32 -5.12 -3.88
CA CYS A 433 -23.86 -4.20 -4.90
C CYS A 433 -24.25 -2.75 -4.51
N SER A 434 -23.40 -2.12 -3.70
CA SER A 434 -23.51 -0.72 -3.29
C SER A 434 -22.49 0.17 -3.98
N GLY A 435 -22.77 1.47 -4.06
CA GLY A 435 -21.87 2.43 -4.70
C GLY A 435 -22.02 3.86 -4.17
N TYR A 436 -20.89 4.52 -3.91
CA TYR A 436 -20.81 5.94 -3.55
C TYR A 436 -21.28 6.81 -4.71
N CYS A 437 -22.44 7.44 -4.50
CA CYS A 437 -23.04 8.37 -5.45
C CYS A 437 -22.32 9.71 -5.43
N THR A 438 -22.36 10.40 -6.57
CA THR A 438 -22.05 11.84 -6.67
C THR A 438 -23.32 12.61 -7.07
N ASP A 439 -23.47 13.84 -6.56
CA ASP A 439 -24.68 14.64 -6.79
C ASP A 439 -24.48 15.68 -7.89
N VAL A 440 -25.15 15.52 -9.04
CA VAL A 440 -25.01 16.45 -10.17
C VAL A 440 -25.41 17.88 -9.84
N ASN A 441 -26.21 18.10 -8.80
CA ASN A 441 -26.60 19.45 -8.38
C ASN A 441 -25.46 20.21 -7.67
N THR A 442 -24.38 19.50 -7.33
CA THR A 442 -23.21 20.05 -6.62
C THR A 442 -22.04 20.35 -7.56
N ILE A 443 -22.21 20.08 -8.86
CA ILE A 443 -21.18 20.32 -9.87
C ILE A 443 -20.82 21.81 -9.85
N SER A 444 -19.54 22.09 -9.55
CA SER A 444 -19.02 23.43 -9.66
C SER A 444 -18.98 23.87 -11.12
N GLN A 445 -19.57 25.02 -11.43
CA GLN A 445 -19.51 25.59 -12.77
C GLN A 445 -18.09 26.10 -13.04
N VAL A 446 -17.21 25.26 -13.57
CA VAL A 446 -15.89 25.69 -13.99
C VAL A 446 -16.03 26.59 -15.22
N VAL A 447 -15.41 27.77 -15.16
CA VAL A 447 -15.13 28.59 -16.34
C VAL A 447 -14.14 27.81 -17.19
N LEU A 448 -14.61 27.22 -18.30
CA LEU A 448 -13.77 26.54 -19.29
C LEU A 448 -12.70 27.52 -19.80
N THR A 449 -11.52 27.55 -19.18
CA THR A 449 -10.31 28.01 -19.85
C THR A 449 -9.80 26.82 -20.64
N SER A 450 -10.33 26.67 -21.85
CA SER A 450 -9.89 25.68 -22.82
C SER A 450 -8.35 25.70 -22.89
N PRO A 451 -7.65 24.59 -22.63
CA PRO A 451 -6.26 24.49 -22.98
C PRO A 451 -6.17 24.65 -24.49
N LYS A 452 -5.56 25.75 -24.92
CA LYS A 452 -5.17 25.94 -26.30
C LYS A 452 -4.22 24.79 -26.62
N ILE A 453 -4.69 23.82 -27.41
CA ILE A 453 -3.84 22.79 -28.01
C ILE A 453 -2.72 23.55 -28.71
N ILE A 454 -1.53 23.54 -28.11
CA ILE A 454 -0.33 23.98 -28.80
C ILE A 454 -0.04 22.85 -29.78
N THR A 455 -0.55 23.01 -31.00
CA THR A 455 -0.07 22.33 -32.19
C THR A 455 1.37 22.80 -32.42
N GLY A 456 2.27 22.26 -31.61
CA GLY A 456 3.68 22.61 -31.55
C GLY A 456 4.51 21.50 -32.14
N SER A 457 4.87 21.70 -33.40
CA SER A 457 6.08 21.20 -34.05
C SER A 457 6.19 19.69 -34.26
N SER A 458 6.00 19.34 -35.53
CA SER A 458 6.63 18.19 -36.18
C SER A 458 8.15 18.23 -35.96
N ILE A 459 8.63 17.73 -34.82
CA ILE A 459 10.03 17.34 -34.72
C ILE A 459 10.13 16.07 -35.53
N THR A 460 10.58 16.23 -36.78
CA THR A 460 11.03 15.17 -37.66
C THR A 460 12.29 14.55 -37.08
N THR A 461 12.17 13.84 -35.95
CA THR A 461 13.07 12.73 -35.67
C THR A 461 12.42 11.52 -36.29
N ASN A 462 13.10 10.99 -37.29
CA ASN A 462 12.71 9.88 -38.14
C ASN A 462 12.77 8.56 -37.33
N ASN A 463 12.18 8.56 -36.14
CA ASN A 463 12.19 7.45 -35.21
C ASN A 463 10.95 6.63 -35.54
N ASP A 464 11.12 5.68 -36.46
CA ASP A 464 10.10 4.69 -36.75
C ASP A 464 9.57 4.10 -35.42
N PRO A 465 8.26 4.15 -35.13
CA PRO A 465 7.72 3.60 -33.90
C PRO A 465 7.95 2.10 -33.77
N CYS A 466 8.33 1.39 -34.83
CA CYS A 466 8.81 0.00 -34.78
C CYS A 466 10.20 -0.16 -34.15
N SER A 467 10.95 0.92 -34.01
CA SER A 467 12.29 0.97 -33.40
C SER A 467 12.30 1.73 -32.07
N ASN A 468 11.27 2.52 -31.79
CA ASN A 468 11.15 3.33 -30.58
C ASN A 468 9.76 3.18 -29.97
N TYR A 469 9.64 2.25 -29.04
CA TYR A 469 8.41 1.96 -28.29
C TYR A 469 8.74 1.55 -26.85
N SER A 470 7.77 1.73 -25.95
CA SER A 470 7.79 1.22 -24.58
C SER A 470 7.18 -0.18 -24.53
N ILE A 471 7.66 -1.03 -23.62
CA ILE A 471 7.08 -2.37 -23.42
C ILE A 471 5.94 -2.27 -22.41
N LEU A 472 4.77 -2.80 -22.77
CA LEU A 472 3.66 -3.00 -21.85
C LEU A 472 3.45 -4.51 -21.66
N ASP A 473 4.04 -5.06 -20.60
CA ASP A 473 3.87 -6.46 -20.19
C ASP A 473 3.12 -6.54 -18.87
N ASN A 474 1.82 -6.72 -18.95
CA ASN A 474 0.96 -6.81 -17.77
C ASN A 474 0.10 -8.06 -17.90
N TYR A 475 0.41 -9.08 -17.10
CA TYR A 475 -0.26 -10.38 -17.15
C TYR A 475 -1.80 -10.28 -16.99
N TRP A 476 -2.28 -9.27 -16.26
CA TRP A 476 -3.69 -9.04 -16.02
C TRP A 476 -4.45 -8.52 -17.25
N ARG A 477 -3.77 -8.04 -18.32
CA ARG A 477 -4.40 -7.63 -19.59
C ARG A 477 -5.04 -8.79 -20.37
N SER A 478 -4.82 -10.03 -19.95
CA SER A 478 -5.28 -11.20 -20.69
C SER A 478 -6.81 -11.32 -20.74
N THR A 479 -7.35 -11.61 -21.93
CA THR A 479 -8.77 -11.91 -22.14
C THR A 479 -9.22 -13.20 -21.44
N SER A 480 -8.29 -14.10 -21.11
CA SER A 480 -8.58 -15.32 -20.36
C SER A 480 -8.87 -15.06 -18.88
N ARG A 481 -8.52 -13.88 -18.36
CA ARG A 481 -8.73 -13.53 -16.97
C ARG A 481 -10.10 -12.89 -16.79
N PHE A 482 -11.08 -13.72 -16.43
CA PHE A 482 -12.36 -13.23 -15.93
C PHE A 482 -12.22 -12.84 -14.46
N ILE A 483 -12.60 -11.62 -14.12
CA ILE A 483 -12.63 -11.13 -12.75
C ILE A 483 -13.93 -11.61 -12.11
N ASN A 484 -13.83 -12.63 -11.25
CA ASN A 484 -14.92 -12.98 -10.34
C ASN A 484 -14.86 -12.06 -9.12
N ASN A 485 -15.89 -11.22 -8.96
CA ASN A 485 -16.27 -10.55 -7.71
C ASN A 485 -15.23 -9.66 -7.01
N TYR A 486 -14.02 -9.44 -7.51
CA TYR A 486 -13.10 -8.43 -6.98
C TYR A 486 -12.25 -7.92 -8.12
N ALA A 487 -12.67 -6.82 -8.74
CA ALA A 487 -11.78 -6.16 -9.66
C ALA A 487 -10.61 -5.63 -8.83
N ASN A 488 -9.38 -5.88 -9.25
CA ASN A 488 -8.28 -5.02 -8.81
C ASN A 488 -8.41 -3.62 -9.46
N GLY A 489 -9.66 -3.18 -9.72
CA GLY A 489 -10.12 -2.43 -10.89
C GLY A 489 -9.02 -1.63 -11.54
N HIS A 490 -8.29 -2.27 -12.45
CA HIS A 490 -7.34 -1.55 -13.27
C HIS A 490 -8.15 -0.63 -14.19
N ASP A 491 -7.73 0.62 -14.29
CA ASP A 491 -8.49 1.68 -14.92
C ASP A 491 -7.53 2.52 -15.78
N ASP A 492 -7.56 2.29 -17.09
CA ASP A 492 -6.64 2.95 -18.02
C ASP A 492 -6.94 4.47 -18.17
N THR A 493 -8.03 4.97 -17.57
CA THR A 493 -8.26 6.43 -17.43
C THR A 493 -7.27 7.08 -16.46
N LEU A 494 -6.63 6.30 -15.59
CA LEU A 494 -5.61 6.75 -14.64
C LEU A 494 -4.19 6.68 -15.21
N VAL A 495 -4.01 6.04 -16.37
CA VAL A 495 -2.70 5.88 -17.01
C VAL A 495 -2.39 7.08 -17.89
N GLU A 496 -1.18 7.62 -17.76
CA GLU A 496 -0.63 8.60 -18.68
C GLU A 496 0.08 7.89 -19.83
N TRP A 497 -0.57 7.86 -20.98
CA TRP A 497 -0.03 7.29 -22.20
C TRP A 497 0.83 8.31 -22.94
N ASP A 498 2.07 7.96 -23.22
CA ASP A 498 2.99 8.75 -24.04
C ASP A 498 3.77 7.87 -25.01
N GLY A 499 3.67 8.18 -26.30
CA GLY A 499 4.35 7.47 -27.37
C GLY A 499 3.73 6.11 -27.72
N TRP A 500 4.58 5.23 -28.24
CA TRP A 500 4.18 3.95 -28.81
C TRP A 500 4.48 2.80 -27.86
N TYR A 501 3.60 1.81 -27.82
CA TYR A 501 3.68 0.66 -26.92
C TYR A 501 3.65 -0.66 -27.69
N ARG A 502 4.48 -1.60 -27.27
CA ARG A 502 4.44 -3.00 -27.70
C ARG A 502 3.88 -3.85 -26.57
N LEU A 503 2.88 -4.65 -26.90
CA LEU A 503 2.17 -5.48 -25.92
C LEU A 503 2.86 -6.83 -25.75
N PHE A 504 2.96 -7.25 -24.49
CA PHE A 504 3.37 -8.59 -24.10
C PHE A 504 2.42 -9.13 -23.02
N MET A 505 2.36 -10.45 -22.94
CA MET A 505 1.76 -11.18 -21.83
C MET A 505 2.74 -12.22 -21.33
N ASN A 506 3.29 -12.01 -20.14
CA ASN A 506 4.29 -12.89 -19.54
C ASN A 506 5.50 -13.11 -20.48
N GLY A 507 6.01 -12.04 -21.06
CA GLY A 507 7.11 -12.07 -22.02
C GLY A 507 6.77 -12.60 -23.42
N LEU A 508 5.54 -13.07 -23.67
CA LEU A 508 5.09 -13.50 -24.99
C LEU A 508 4.49 -12.33 -25.76
N SER A 509 4.82 -12.22 -27.05
CA SER A 509 4.29 -11.16 -27.92
C SER A 509 2.76 -11.23 -27.93
N ALA A 510 2.12 -10.08 -27.67
CA ALA A 510 0.68 -9.96 -27.60
C ALA A 510 0.19 -8.84 -28.52
N GLN A 511 -1.12 -8.81 -28.72
CA GLN A 511 -1.81 -7.78 -29.49
C GLN A 511 -3.20 -7.55 -28.89
N MET A 512 -3.79 -6.39 -29.18
CA MET A 512 -5.18 -6.15 -28.81
C MET A 512 -6.12 -7.11 -29.55
N PRO A 513 -7.25 -7.50 -28.96
CA PRO A 513 -8.25 -8.30 -29.65
C PRO A 513 -9.01 -7.47 -30.70
N GLU A 514 -9.33 -8.09 -31.84
CA GLU A 514 -10.13 -7.50 -32.93
C GLU A 514 -11.64 -7.83 -32.82
N TRP A 515 -12.02 -8.48 -31.73
CA TRP A 515 -13.38 -8.99 -31.50
C TRP A 515 -13.90 -8.53 -30.16
N CYS A 516 -15.22 -8.62 -29.99
CA CYS A 516 -15.88 -8.31 -28.74
C CYS A 516 -15.29 -9.12 -27.58
N VAL A 517 -14.57 -8.42 -26.71
CA VAL A 517 -14.11 -8.93 -25.42
C VAL A 517 -15.28 -8.95 -24.44
N SER A 518 -15.32 -9.91 -23.52
CA SER A 518 -16.40 -9.98 -22.52
C SER A 518 -16.25 -8.90 -21.45
N TYR A 519 -17.37 -8.42 -20.92
CA TYR A 519 -17.41 -7.66 -19.66
C TYR A 519 -16.66 -8.42 -18.55
N MET A 520 -16.01 -7.68 -17.64
CA MET A 520 -15.17 -8.20 -16.52
C MET A 520 -13.96 -9.03 -16.95
N THR A 521 -13.36 -8.73 -18.10
CA THR A 521 -12.09 -9.34 -18.51
C THR A 521 -11.00 -8.28 -18.69
N CYS A 522 -9.77 -8.72 -19.00
CA CYS A 522 -8.60 -7.85 -19.15
C CYS A 522 -8.18 -7.07 -17.90
N GLY A 523 -8.75 -7.34 -16.73
CA GLY A 523 -8.34 -6.68 -15.47
C GLY A 523 -9.22 -5.51 -15.03
N GLY A 524 -10.19 -5.10 -15.85
CA GLY A 524 -11.13 -4.01 -15.58
C GLY A 524 -12.61 -4.45 -15.64
N LEU A 525 -13.52 -3.47 -15.51
CA LEU A 525 -14.96 -3.71 -15.68
C LEU A 525 -15.32 -3.77 -17.18
N THR A 526 -14.76 -2.85 -17.97
CA THR A 526 -15.04 -2.72 -19.40
C THR A 526 -13.81 -3.08 -20.23
N GLY A 527 -13.84 -4.25 -20.89
CA GLY A 527 -12.78 -4.65 -21.82
C GLY A 527 -12.89 -3.90 -23.15
N LEU A 528 -11.84 -3.19 -23.51
CA LEU A 528 -11.67 -2.47 -24.77
C LEU A 528 -11.06 -3.38 -25.84
N TRP A 529 -11.53 -3.19 -27.07
CA TRP A 529 -11.08 -3.97 -28.22
C TRP A 529 -11.01 -3.12 -29.49
N LEU A 530 -10.20 -3.58 -30.43
CA LEU A 530 -9.92 -2.90 -31.69
C LEU A 530 -11.04 -3.15 -32.70
N HIS A 531 -11.72 -2.10 -33.16
CA HIS A 531 -12.72 -2.27 -34.22
C HIS A 531 -12.07 -2.41 -35.59
N GLY A 532 -12.13 -3.63 -36.12
CA GLY A 532 -11.57 -4.03 -37.39
C GLY A 532 -10.20 -4.69 -37.25
N SER A 533 -9.64 -5.12 -38.38
CA SER A 533 -8.37 -5.87 -38.43
C SER A 533 -7.15 -5.10 -37.93
N HIS A 534 -6.03 -5.75 -37.63
CA HIS A 534 -4.76 -5.04 -37.54
C HIS A 534 -4.28 -4.58 -38.93
N PRO A 535 -3.46 -3.51 -39.04
CA PRO A 535 -2.86 -3.09 -40.30
C PRO A 535 -1.91 -4.16 -40.89
N GLN A 536 -1.65 -4.08 -42.18
CA GLN A 536 -0.51 -4.73 -42.83
C GLN A 536 0.71 -3.81 -42.83
N LEU A 537 1.89 -4.37 -43.14
CA LEU A 537 3.15 -3.61 -43.17
C LEU A 537 3.10 -2.41 -44.13
N GLU A 538 2.40 -2.55 -45.26
CA GLU A 538 2.27 -1.51 -46.28
C GLU A 538 1.28 -0.40 -45.93
N ASP A 539 0.37 -0.65 -44.98
CA ASP A 539 -0.63 0.33 -44.55
C ASP A 539 0.01 1.47 -43.75
N GLY A 540 1.19 1.23 -43.15
CA GLY A 540 1.84 2.17 -42.26
C GLY A 540 1.03 2.38 -40.96
N VAL A 541 0.92 3.64 -40.53
CA VAL A 541 0.15 4.00 -39.33
C VAL A 541 -1.31 4.17 -39.70
N VAL A 542 -2.19 3.39 -39.06
CA VAL A 542 -3.65 3.48 -39.23
C VAL A 542 -4.33 3.90 -37.95
N THR A 543 -5.49 4.54 -38.06
CA THR A 543 -6.35 4.87 -36.92
C THR A 543 -7.47 3.84 -36.80
N ARG A 544 -7.74 3.37 -35.58
CA ARG A 544 -8.76 2.37 -35.28
C ARG A 544 -9.67 2.82 -34.16
N ASP A 545 -10.97 2.66 -34.37
CA ASP A 545 -11.98 2.92 -33.34
C ASP A 545 -11.87 1.84 -32.25
N ILE A 546 -12.06 2.27 -31.01
CA ILE A 546 -12.03 1.39 -29.84
C ILE A 546 -13.43 1.35 -29.22
N PHE A 547 -13.92 0.14 -28.95
CA PHE A 547 -15.19 -0.06 -28.26
C PHE A 547 -15.00 -0.86 -26.99
N GLY A 548 -15.87 -0.59 -26.01
CA GLY A 548 -15.99 -1.32 -24.77
C GLY A 548 -17.31 -2.08 -24.71
N SER A 549 -17.26 -3.29 -24.17
CA SER A 549 -18.44 -4.14 -24.02
C SER A 549 -19.11 -4.00 -22.65
N TYR A 550 -20.40 -4.33 -22.60
CA TYR A 550 -21.15 -4.50 -21.35
C TYR A 550 -22.12 -5.66 -21.48
N TYR A 551 -21.97 -6.69 -20.66
CA TYR A 551 -22.68 -7.96 -20.79
C TYR A 551 -22.62 -8.48 -22.24
N TYR A 552 -23.75 -8.49 -22.94
CA TYR A 552 -23.91 -9.00 -24.30
C TYR A 552 -23.77 -7.91 -25.37
N GLN A 553 -23.57 -6.65 -24.98
CA GLN A 553 -23.47 -5.50 -25.89
C GLN A 553 -21.99 -5.18 -26.16
N SER A 554 -21.51 -5.52 -27.36
CA SER A 554 -20.11 -5.39 -27.76
C SER A 554 -19.61 -3.96 -27.97
N THR A 555 -20.52 -3.06 -28.33
CA THR A 555 -20.23 -1.67 -28.71
C THR A 555 -20.98 -0.68 -27.81
N ARG A 556 -21.27 -1.09 -26.57
CA ARG A 556 -21.98 -0.28 -25.58
C ARG A 556 -21.27 1.05 -25.35
N TYR A 557 -19.95 0.98 -25.19
CA TYR A 557 -19.10 2.13 -24.98
C TYR A 557 -18.23 2.37 -26.20
N LYS A 558 -18.06 3.64 -26.56
CA LYS A 558 -17.10 4.07 -27.58
C LYS A 558 -16.00 4.89 -26.89
N SER A 559 -14.76 4.46 -27.04
CA SER A 559 -13.58 5.20 -26.59
C SER A 559 -13.00 6.02 -27.74
N ASP A 560 -12.02 6.85 -27.43
CA ASP A 560 -11.22 7.54 -28.43
C ASP A 560 -10.45 6.54 -29.30
N SER A 561 -10.35 6.85 -30.59
CA SER A 561 -9.64 6.03 -31.56
C SER A 561 -8.12 6.12 -31.30
N ILE A 562 -7.43 5.00 -31.47
CA ILE A 562 -5.97 4.91 -31.28
C ILE A 562 -5.25 4.76 -32.63
N GLN A 563 -3.93 4.97 -32.64
CA GLN A 563 -3.11 4.64 -33.80
C GLN A 563 -2.43 3.28 -33.63
N VAL A 564 -2.38 2.50 -34.70
CA VAL A 564 -1.75 1.16 -34.72
C VAL A 564 -0.84 1.08 -35.95
N LYS A 565 0.33 0.46 -35.80
CA LYS A 565 1.25 0.19 -36.91
C LYS A 565 1.73 -1.26 -36.86
N ALA A 566 1.77 -1.91 -38.01
CA ALA A 566 2.42 -3.20 -38.19
C ALA A 566 3.93 -3.02 -38.38
N CYS A 567 4.72 -3.85 -37.72
CA CYS A 567 6.18 -3.75 -37.72
C CYS A 567 6.84 -5.01 -38.28
N PRO A 568 8.01 -4.87 -38.93
CA PRO A 568 8.80 -6.02 -39.37
C PRO A 568 9.10 -6.96 -38.19
N GLY A 569 8.81 -8.25 -38.35
CA GLY A 569 8.90 -9.25 -37.26
C GLY A 569 7.54 -9.67 -36.69
N ASP A 570 6.44 -9.41 -37.43
CA ASP A 570 5.08 -9.89 -37.14
C ASP A 570 4.56 -9.44 -35.77
N PHE A 571 4.74 -8.16 -35.46
CA PHE A 571 4.17 -7.54 -34.27
C PHE A 571 3.58 -6.16 -34.56
N TYR A 572 2.83 -5.64 -33.60
CA TYR A 572 2.16 -4.36 -33.67
C TYR A 572 2.64 -3.42 -32.57
N VAL A 573 2.60 -2.13 -32.88
CA VAL A 573 2.78 -1.06 -31.90
C VAL A 573 1.55 -0.16 -31.88
N TYR A 574 1.21 0.33 -30.70
CA TYR A 574 -0.01 1.07 -30.42
C TYR A 574 0.33 2.43 -29.80
N ASN A 575 -0.26 3.50 -30.30
CA ASN A 575 -0.23 4.81 -29.66
C ASN A 575 -1.55 5.00 -28.92
N PHE A 576 -1.55 4.64 -27.64
CA PHE A 576 -2.74 4.67 -26.80
C PHE A 576 -3.09 6.10 -26.41
N THR A 577 -4.39 6.34 -26.31
CA THR A 577 -4.94 7.56 -25.72
C THR A 577 -5.66 7.19 -24.43
N ARG A 578 -5.77 8.15 -23.51
CA ARG A 578 -6.56 7.98 -22.30
C ARG A 578 -8.03 7.72 -22.69
N PRO A 579 -8.66 6.62 -22.25
CA PRO A 579 -10.06 6.37 -22.53
C PRO A 579 -10.96 7.45 -21.93
N THR A 580 -12.18 7.59 -22.47
CA THR A 580 -13.15 8.54 -21.96
C THR A 580 -13.60 8.16 -20.54
N VAL A 581 -13.56 9.11 -19.60
CA VAL A 581 -13.90 8.89 -18.18
C VAL A 581 -15.33 8.40 -17.92
N SER A 582 -16.24 8.60 -18.87
CA SER A 582 -17.60 8.08 -18.80
C SER A 582 -17.67 6.56 -18.93
N ILE A 583 -16.64 5.93 -19.49
CA ILE A 583 -16.58 4.47 -19.58
C ILE A 583 -16.25 3.92 -18.19
N PRO A 584 -16.99 2.92 -17.67
CA PRO A 584 -16.74 2.38 -16.34
C PRO A 584 -15.50 1.49 -16.30
N ALA A 585 -14.45 1.97 -15.61
CA ALA A 585 -13.13 1.32 -15.45
C ALA A 585 -12.68 0.59 -16.74
N PRO A 586 -12.44 1.34 -17.83
CA PRO A 586 -12.08 0.81 -19.14
C PRO A 586 -10.66 0.28 -19.15
N TYR A 587 -10.45 -0.72 -19.99
CA TYR A 587 -9.16 -1.37 -20.14
C TYR A 587 -8.94 -2.03 -21.50
#